data_AF-A0A0A0KUS3-F1
#
_entry.id   AF-A0A0A0KUS3-F1
#
_cell.length_a   1.000
_cell.length_b   1.000
_cell.length_c   1.000
_cell.angle_alpha   90.00
_cell.angle_beta   90.00
_cell.angle_gamma   90.00
#
_symmetry.space_group_name_H-M   'P 1'
#
loop_
_entity.id
_entity.type
_entity.pdbx_description
1 polymer ?
#
loop_
_entity_poly.entity_id
_entity_poly.type
_entity_poly.pdbx_seq_one_letter_code
_entity_poly.pdbx_strand_id
1 'polypeptide(L)'
;MKKYSSSVPSSGKQIVEEESEDLESSSSDESLDSEEENIERELADVTFEELQRARSDGSHSMYQKTKQEKKSGRANKNRPMEVSSRKPVSRFREVIQAPKNMVRDPRFESLSGTLDADGFKKRYSFIYEKTLPAEKEELKKQLRKTNDPNVAEELKKQLSWIDKQFKSDSTKRVDAAILAKHKKKEREAAKHGKKPFYLKKSEIRKQRLVEKYTNLKSTGKLDAYVERKRRKNAAKDRRYIPYQRSSKLDEQD
;
A
#
# COMPACT_ATOMS: atom_id res chain seq x y z
N MET A 1 11.38 13.90 -22.68
CA MET A 1 10.43 13.48 -21.62
C MET A 1 9.33 12.66 -22.29
N LYS A 2 9.35 11.33 -22.13
CA LYS A 2 8.35 10.43 -22.74
C LYS A 2 7.00 10.61 -22.03
N LYS A 3 5.97 11.04 -22.76
CA LYS A 3 4.59 11.13 -22.27
C LYS A 3 3.92 9.78 -22.48
N TYR A 4 3.45 9.17 -21.40
CA TYR A 4 2.57 7.99 -21.45
C TYR A 4 1.12 8.47 -21.43
N SER A 5 0.38 8.18 -22.50
CA SER A 5 -1.07 8.32 -22.57
C SER A 5 -1.72 7.01 -22.10
N SER A 6 -2.48 7.07 -21.01
CA SER A 6 -3.31 5.95 -20.54
C SER A 6 -4.63 5.97 -21.30
N SER A 7 -4.82 5.03 -22.23
CA SER A 7 -6.14 4.74 -22.81
C SER A 7 -6.94 3.86 -21.85
N VAL A 8 -8.17 4.28 -21.56
CA VAL A 8 -9.15 3.51 -20.79
C VAL A 8 -10.15 2.94 -21.79
N PRO A 9 -10.42 1.62 -21.82
CA PRO A 9 -11.41 1.07 -22.74
C PRO A 9 -12.82 1.27 -22.20
N SER A 10 -13.68 1.82 -23.07
CA SER A 10 -15.12 2.02 -22.87
C SER A 10 -15.87 0.70 -23.11
N SER A 11 -16.76 0.34 -22.19
CA SER A 11 -17.62 -0.84 -22.26
C SER A 11 -18.68 -0.70 -23.37
N GLY A 12 -18.62 -1.57 -24.38
CA GLY A 12 -19.63 -1.70 -25.43
C GLY A 12 -20.72 -2.71 -25.04
N LYS A 13 -21.98 -2.30 -25.18
CA LYS A 13 -23.19 -3.15 -25.14
C LYS A 13 -23.13 -4.19 -26.27
N GLN A 14 -23.37 -5.47 -25.97
CA GLN A 14 -23.69 -6.48 -26.97
C GLN A 14 -25.20 -6.67 -27.06
N ILE A 15 -25.72 -6.54 -28.27
CA ILE A 15 -27.05 -6.99 -28.71
C ILE A 15 -26.78 -8.21 -29.60
N VAL A 16 -27.60 -9.25 -29.42
CA VAL A 16 -27.56 -10.55 -30.08
C VAL A 16 -28.53 -10.52 -31.26
N GLU A 17 -28.08 -10.85 -32.47
CA GLU A 17 -28.91 -11.47 -33.53
C GLU A 17 -28.01 -12.39 -34.38
N GLU A 18 -28.56 -13.57 -34.71
CA GLU A 18 -27.99 -14.68 -35.47
C GLU A 18 -28.27 -14.52 -36.98
N GLU A 19 -27.38 -14.99 -37.87
CA GLU A 19 -27.75 -15.78 -39.06
C GLU A 19 -26.54 -16.30 -39.89
N SER A 20 -26.68 -17.58 -40.29
CA SER A 20 -26.21 -18.37 -41.45
C SER A 20 -24.70 -18.54 -41.79
N GLU A 21 -24.23 -19.76 -41.51
CA GLU A 21 -23.64 -20.78 -42.42
C GLU A 21 -22.59 -20.41 -43.49
N ASP A 22 -21.42 -21.10 -43.42
CA ASP A 22 -20.96 -22.01 -44.48
C ASP A 22 -19.73 -22.82 -43.99
N LEU A 23 -19.86 -24.16 -44.03
CA LEU A 23 -18.82 -25.15 -43.71
C LEU A 23 -18.17 -25.64 -45.01
N GLU A 24 -16.84 -25.58 -45.12
CA GLU A 24 -16.10 -26.47 -46.01
C GLU A 24 -15.25 -27.44 -45.19
N SER A 25 -15.60 -28.72 -45.27
CA SER A 25 -14.86 -29.87 -44.77
C SER A 25 -14.30 -30.63 -45.98
N SER A 26 -13.03 -31.02 -45.94
CA SER A 26 -12.44 -31.88 -46.97
C SER A 26 -11.54 -32.94 -46.33
N SER A 27 -11.83 -34.20 -46.70
CA SER A 27 -10.92 -35.35 -46.84
C SER A 27 -10.69 -36.30 -45.64
N SER A 28 -11.62 -37.25 -45.46
CA SER A 28 -11.33 -38.68 -45.15
C SER A 28 -12.61 -39.52 -45.32
N ASP A 29 -12.88 -39.96 -46.55
CA ASP A 29 -14.24 -40.26 -47.03
C ASP A 29 -14.52 -41.75 -47.37
N GLU A 30 -13.66 -42.71 -47.04
CA GLU A 30 -13.83 -44.10 -47.58
C GLU A 30 -13.83 -45.20 -46.50
N SER A 31 -13.86 -44.85 -45.22
CA SER A 31 -13.98 -45.85 -44.12
C SER A 31 -15.03 -45.52 -43.07
N LEU A 32 -15.62 -44.32 -43.14
CA LEU A 32 -16.67 -43.87 -42.22
C LEU A 32 -18.06 -44.27 -42.72
N ASP A 33 -18.26 -44.29 -44.04
CA ASP A 33 -19.56 -44.61 -44.67
C ASP A 33 -20.07 -46.01 -44.27
N SER A 34 -19.17 -46.99 -44.21
CA SER A 34 -19.51 -48.35 -43.74
C SER A 34 -19.78 -48.44 -42.24
N GLU A 35 -19.19 -47.56 -41.42
CA GLU A 35 -19.45 -47.53 -39.98
C GLU A 35 -20.78 -46.79 -39.69
N GLU A 36 -21.06 -45.71 -40.42
CA GLU A 36 -22.31 -44.95 -40.32
C GLU A 36 -23.52 -45.79 -40.74
N GLU A 37 -23.44 -46.51 -41.85
CA GLU A 37 -24.51 -47.43 -42.27
C GLU A 37 -24.80 -48.53 -41.24
N ASN A 38 -23.76 -49.05 -40.57
CA ASN A 38 -23.93 -50.06 -39.53
C ASN A 38 -24.58 -49.48 -38.28
N ILE A 39 -24.19 -48.26 -37.88
CA ILE A 39 -24.80 -47.55 -36.75
C ILE A 39 -26.27 -47.22 -37.04
N GLU A 40 -26.62 -46.79 -38.26
CA GLU A 40 -28.01 -46.53 -38.64
C GLU A 40 -28.88 -47.79 -38.55
N ARG A 41 -28.37 -48.93 -39.01
CA ARG A 41 -29.07 -50.23 -38.89
C ARG A 41 -29.26 -50.64 -37.44
N GLU A 42 -28.25 -50.45 -36.59
CA GLU A 42 -28.34 -50.76 -35.16
C GLU A 42 -29.31 -49.82 -34.42
N LEU A 43 -29.35 -48.53 -34.79
CA LEU A 43 -30.24 -47.54 -34.17
C LEU A 43 -31.71 -47.64 -34.63
N ALA A 44 -31.98 -48.22 -35.80
CA ALA A 44 -33.33 -48.40 -36.33
C ALA A 44 -34.22 -49.26 -35.40
N ASP A 45 -33.63 -50.22 -34.69
CA ASP A 45 -34.35 -51.12 -33.77
C ASP A 45 -34.46 -50.56 -32.33
N VAL A 46 -33.75 -49.47 -32.00
CA VAL A 46 -33.73 -48.88 -30.65
C VAL A 46 -34.88 -47.90 -30.48
N THR A 47 -35.72 -48.14 -29.47
CA THR A 47 -36.84 -47.23 -29.19
C THR A 47 -36.37 -45.88 -28.64
N PHE A 48 -37.12 -44.82 -28.93
CA PHE A 48 -36.79 -43.45 -28.50
C PHE A 48 -36.62 -43.32 -26.96
N GLU A 49 -37.40 -44.07 -26.18
CA GLU A 49 -37.30 -44.07 -24.71
C GLU A 49 -35.94 -44.60 -24.23
N GLU A 50 -35.40 -45.61 -24.91
CA GLU A 50 -34.12 -46.23 -24.57
C GLU A 50 -32.95 -45.30 -24.91
N LEU A 51 -33.02 -44.57 -26.04
CA LEU A 51 -32.06 -43.52 -26.38
C LEU A 51 -32.07 -42.37 -25.37
N GLN A 52 -33.26 -41.97 -24.91
CA GLN A 52 -33.40 -40.92 -23.90
C GLN A 52 -32.82 -41.38 -22.54
N ARG A 53 -33.03 -42.65 -22.17
CA ARG A 53 -32.40 -43.27 -20.98
C ARG A 53 -30.88 -43.28 -21.08
N ALA A 54 -30.31 -43.76 -22.18
CA ALA A 54 -28.87 -43.81 -22.40
C ALA A 54 -28.22 -42.42 -22.31
N ARG A 55 -28.90 -41.38 -22.81
CA ARG A 55 -28.46 -39.98 -22.68
C ARG A 55 -28.49 -39.49 -21.23
N SER A 56 -29.52 -39.86 -20.46
CA SER A 56 -29.65 -39.47 -19.04
C SER A 56 -28.73 -40.26 -18.10
N ASP A 57 -28.33 -41.47 -18.48
CA ASP A 57 -27.46 -42.32 -17.65
C ASP A 57 -26.04 -41.74 -17.48
N GLY A 58 -25.66 -40.75 -18.32
CA GLY A 58 -24.42 -39.98 -18.15
C GLY A 58 -23.14 -40.80 -18.30
N SER A 59 -23.25 -42.09 -18.60
CA SER A 59 -22.14 -43.04 -18.76
C SER A 59 -21.26 -42.69 -19.95
N HIS A 60 -21.82 -42.05 -20.98
CA HIS A 60 -21.10 -41.57 -22.16
C HIS A 60 -20.35 -40.23 -21.94
N SER A 61 -20.71 -39.46 -20.90
CA SER A 61 -20.01 -38.20 -20.55
C SER A 61 -18.65 -38.46 -19.88
N MET A 62 -18.40 -39.69 -19.43
CA MET A 62 -17.12 -40.09 -18.88
C MET A 62 -16.20 -40.34 -20.07
N TYR A 63 -15.35 -39.39 -20.43
CA TYR A 63 -14.19 -39.69 -21.26
C TYR A 63 -13.49 -40.90 -20.62
N GLN A 64 -13.60 -42.09 -21.24
CA GLN A 64 -12.82 -43.23 -20.81
C GLN A 64 -11.38 -42.83 -21.01
N LYS A 65 -10.72 -42.38 -19.94
CA LYS A 65 -9.29 -42.15 -19.93
C LYS A 65 -8.69 -43.47 -20.38
N THR A 66 -8.16 -43.49 -21.61
CA THR A 66 -7.31 -44.56 -22.07
C THR A 66 -6.32 -44.83 -20.94
N LYS A 67 -6.19 -46.12 -20.55
CA LYS A 67 -5.30 -46.56 -19.48
C LYS A 67 -3.90 -46.02 -19.78
N GLN A 68 -3.58 -44.82 -19.28
CA GLN A 68 -2.24 -44.30 -19.38
C GLN A 68 -1.41 -45.21 -18.49
N GLU A 69 -0.54 -45.99 -19.11
CA GLU A 69 0.41 -46.81 -18.39
C GLU A 69 1.08 -45.95 -17.31
N LYS A 70 1.00 -46.40 -16.06
CA LYS A 70 1.59 -45.69 -14.93
C LYS A 70 3.08 -45.58 -15.23
N LYS A 71 3.56 -44.35 -15.48
CA LYS A 71 5.00 -44.09 -15.65
C LYS A 71 5.72 -44.66 -14.43
N SER A 72 6.69 -45.54 -14.65
CA SER A 72 7.52 -46.08 -13.58
C SER A 72 8.20 -44.92 -12.85
N GLY A 73 7.91 -44.78 -11.55
CA GLY A 73 8.58 -43.79 -10.71
C GLY A 73 10.08 -44.06 -10.61
N ARG A 74 10.83 -43.07 -10.14
CA ARG A 74 12.26 -43.24 -9.82
C ARG A 74 12.40 -44.27 -8.69
N ALA A 75 13.33 -45.22 -8.83
CA ALA A 75 13.60 -46.20 -7.78
C ALA A 75 14.16 -45.57 -6.48
N ASN A 76 14.84 -44.42 -6.57
CA ASN A 76 15.34 -43.65 -5.43
C ASN A 76 15.22 -42.14 -5.74
N LYS A 77 15.02 -41.30 -4.72
CA LYS A 77 14.85 -39.84 -4.83
C LYS A 77 16.06 -39.15 -5.49
N ASN A 78 17.26 -39.71 -5.30
CA ASN A 78 18.51 -39.13 -5.82
C ASN A 78 18.92 -39.66 -7.21
N ARG A 79 18.08 -40.49 -7.87
CA ARG A 79 18.35 -41.03 -9.21
C ARG A 79 17.66 -40.20 -10.30
N PRO A 80 18.30 -39.93 -11.45
CA PRO A 80 17.61 -39.34 -12.60
C PRO A 80 16.50 -40.26 -13.13
N MET A 81 15.46 -39.68 -13.72
CA MET A 81 14.38 -40.43 -14.36
C MET A 81 14.66 -40.55 -15.85
N GLU A 82 14.65 -41.76 -16.38
CA GLU A 82 14.77 -42.01 -17.82
C GLU A 82 13.47 -41.56 -18.52
N VAL A 83 13.59 -40.75 -19.56
CA VAL A 83 12.48 -40.26 -20.39
C VAL A 83 12.78 -40.53 -21.86
N SER A 84 11.78 -40.95 -22.62
CA SER A 84 11.95 -41.22 -24.06
C SER A 84 12.18 -39.93 -24.85
N SER A 85 13.22 -39.90 -25.68
CA SER A 85 13.53 -38.79 -26.59
C SER A 85 12.46 -38.55 -27.66
N ARG A 86 11.58 -39.51 -27.91
CA ARG A 86 10.47 -39.40 -28.88
C ARG A 86 9.34 -38.51 -28.38
N LYS A 87 9.29 -38.19 -27.08
CA LYS A 87 8.25 -37.34 -26.48
C LYS A 87 8.72 -35.88 -26.44
N PRO A 88 8.14 -34.97 -27.24
CA PRO A 88 8.53 -33.56 -27.21
C PRO A 88 8.17 -32.92 -25.86
N VAL A 89 8.98 -31.96 -25.42
CA VAL A 89 8.71 -31.19 -24.20
C VAL A 89 7.56 -30.20 -24.48
N SER A 90 6.57 -30.10 -23.59
CA SER A 90 5.50 -29.12 -23.76
C SER A 90 6.04 -27.69 -23.66
N ARG A 91 5.68 -26.84 -24.61
CA ARG A 91 6.09 -25.42 -24.61
C ARG A 91 5.34 -24.60 -23.55
N PHE A 92 4.12 -25.01 -23.24
CA PHE A 92 3.28 -24.36 -22.23
C PHE A 92 3.33 -25.15 -20.93
N ARG A 93 3.51 -24.41 -19.83
CA ARG A 93 3.46 -24.93 -18.47
C ARG A 93 2.11 -24.53 -17.89
N GLU A 94 1.26 -25.49 -17.59
CA GLU A 94 -0.01 -25.25 -16.91
C GLU A 94 0.26 -24.81 -15.47
N VAL A 95 0.14 -23.50 -15.20
CA VAL A 95 0.21 -22.96 -13.86
C VAL A 95 -1.18 -23.06 -13.24
N ILE A 96 -1.47 -24.21 -12.63
CA ILE A 96 -2.69 -24.38 -11.84
C ILE A 96 -2.55 -23.52 -10.59
N GLN A 97 -3.33 -22.45 -10.49
CA GLN A 97 -3.40 -21.64 -9.28
C GLN A 97 -4.14 -22.42 -8.20
N ALA A 98 -3.40 -23.22 -7.42
CA ALA A 98 -3.96 -23.83 -6.22
C ALA A 98 -4.34 -22.72 -5.23
N PRO A 99 -5.51 -22.79 -4.56
CA PRO A 99 -5.88 -21.83 -3.53
C PRO A 99 -4.83 -21.87 -2.42
N LYS A 100 -4.11 -20.75 -2.25
CA LYS A 100 -3.11 -20.60 -1.19
C LYS A 100 -3.81 -20.08 0.05
N ASN A 101 -3.62 -20.76 1.17
CA ASN A 101 -4.07 -20.28 2.48
C ASN A 101 -3.25 -19.06 2.88
N MET A 102 -3.79 -17.85 2.67
CA MET A 102 -3.18 -16.61 3.14
C MET A 102 -3.61 -16.38 4.61
N VAL A 103 -2.65 -16.35 5.53
CA VAL A 103 -2.90 -15.94 6.91
C VAL A 103 -3.23 -14.45 6.90
N ARG A 104 -4.47 -14.11 7.25
CA ARG A 104 -4.93 -12.73 7.35
C ARG A 104 -4.64 -12.18 8.74
N ASP A 105 -3.76 -11.19 8.81
CA ASP A 105 -3.53 -10.41 10.03
C ASP A 105 -4.37 -9.13 9.94
N PRO A 106 -5.32 -8.89 10.86
CA PRO A 106 -6.19 -7.71 10.80
C PRO A 106 -5.41 -6.39 10.81
N ARG A 107 -4.15 -6.36 11.29
CA ARG A 107 -3.30 -5.16 11.24
C ARG A 107 -2.79 -4.83 9.85
N PHE A 108 -2.67 -5.85 9.00
CA PHE A 108 -2.07 -5.75 7.66
C PHE A 108 -3.07 -6.05 6.54
N GLU A 109 -4.29 -6.47 6.87
CA GLU A 109 -5.35 -6.72 5.92
C GLU A 109 -5.90 -5.41 5.34
N SER A 110 -6.03 -5.34 4.02
CA SER A 110 -6.59 -4.17 3.33
C SER A 110 -8.05 -3.91 3.70
N LEU A 111 -8.78 -4.95 4.11
CA LEU A 111 -10.19 -4.90 4.52
C LEU A 111 -10.40 -4.21 5.88
N SER A 112 -9.37 -4.08 6.71
CA SER A 112 -9.47 -3.49 8.07
C SER A 112 -9.56 -1.95 8.09
N GLY A 113 -9.54 -1.29 6.93
CA GLY A 113 -9.69 0.16 6.80
C GLY A 113 -8.40 0.97 7.03
N THR A 114 -8.53 2.30 7.01
CA THR A 114 -7.38 3.23 7.20
C THR A 114 -7.43 3.92 8.57
N LEU A 115 -6.26 4.24 9.13
CA LEU A 115 -6.15 4.88 10.44
C LEU A 115 -6.60 6.35 10.39
N ASP A 116 -7.73 6.66 11.02
CA ASP A 116 -8.12 8.04 11.33
C ASP A 116 -7.34 8.56 12.56
N ALA A 117 -6.24 9.24 12.29
CA ALA A 117 -5.37 9.82 13.31
C ALA A 117 -6.08 10.90 14.15
N ASP A 118 -6.99 11.67 13.56
CA ASP A 118 -7.69 12.75 14.25
C ASP A 118 -8.78 12.18 15.18
N GLY A 119 -9.57 11.21 14.69
CA GLY A 119 -10.55 10.49 15.49
C GLY A 119 -9.92 9.70 16.63
N PHE A 120 -8.82 8.99 16.36
CA PHE A 120 -8.04 8.31 17.40
C PHE A 120 -7.61 9.29 18.49
N LYS A 121 -7.05 10.43 18.11
CA LYS A 121 -6.56 11.43 19.06
C LYS A 121 -7.66 12.03 19.93
N LYS A 122 -8.87 12.17 19.39
CA LYS A 122 -10.06 12.61 20.15
C LYS A 122 -10.52 11.54 21.13
N ARG A 123 -10.63 10.28 20.69
CA ARG A 123 -11.05 9.15 21.55
C ARG A 123 -10.08 8.92 22.72
N TYR A 124 -8.78 9.09 22.46
CA TYR A 124 -7.73 8.94 23.46
C TYR A 124 -7.20 10.28 23.98
N SER A 125 -8.04 11.33 24.02
CA SER A 125 -7.61 12.66 24.49
C SER A 125 -7.13 12.64 25.94
N PHE A 126 -7.73 11.79 26.77
CA PHE A 126 -7.39 11.63 28.19
C PHE A 126 -5.91 11.30 28.43
N ILE A 127 -5.26 10.60 27.49
CA ILE A 127 -3.83 10.28 27.58
C ILE A 127 -3.01 11.58 27.56
N TYR A 128 -3.35 12.48 26.63
CA TYR A 128 -2.60 13.73 26.45
C TYR A 128 -2.99 14.81 27.46
N GLU A 129 -4.24 14.79 27.94
CA GLU A 129 -4.79 15.81 28.83
C GLU A 129 -4.56 15.48 30.31
N LYS A 130 -4.60 14.21 30.69
CA LYS A 130 -4.57 13.78 32.11
C LYS A 130 -3.39 12.87 32.45
N THR A 131 -3.20 11.76 31.72
CA THR A 131 -2.22 10.74 32.14
C THR A 131 -0.78 11.21 31.93
N LEU A 132 -0.42 11.69 30.73
CA LEU A 132 0.95 12.14 30.43
C LEU A 132 1.42 13.33 31.31
N PRO A 133 0.58 14.35 31.60
CA PRO A 133 0.95 15.39 32.57
C PRO A 133 1.17 14.85 33.98
N ALA A 134 0.33 13.93 34.46
CA ALA A 134 0.47 13.32 35.78
C ALA A 134 1.76 12.48 35.86
N GLU A 135 2.01 11.62 34.88
CA GLU A 135 3.26 10.83 34.76
C GLU A 135 4.48 11.75 34.73
N LYS A 136 4.42 12.85 33.99
CA LYS A 136 5.50 13.84 33.94
C LYS A 136 5.80 14.45 35.31
N GLU A 137 4.79 14.74 36.11
CA GLU A 137 4.97 15.26 37.46
C GLU A 137 5.52 14.19 38.41
N GLU A 138 5.05 12.96 38.28
CA GLU A 138 5.55 11.82 39.06
C GLU A 138 7.02 11.51 38.77
N LEU A 139 7.40 11.44 37.50
CA LEU A 139 8.79 11.26 37.07
C LEU A 139 9.69 12.37 37.61
N LYS A 140 9.20 13.62 37.65
CA LYS A 140 9.95 14.73 38.26
C LYS A 140 10.10 14.56 39.78
N LYS A 141 9.05 14.08 40.47
CA LYS A 141 9.11 13.80 41.92
C LYS A 141 10.08 12.65 42.20
N GLN A 142 10.05 11.59 41.41
CA GLN A 142 10.99 10.47 41.50
C GLN A 142 12.43 10.94 41.26
N LEU A 143 12.67 11.74 40.22
CA LEU A 143 13.99 12.26 39.91
C LEU A 143 14.60 13.12 41.04
N ARG A 144 13.75 13.80 41.83
CA ARG A 144 14.19 14.56 43.01
C ARG A 144 14.55 13.67 44.20
N LYS A 145 14.01 12.45 44.27
CA LYS A 145 14.21 11.49 45.36
C LYS A 145 15.35 10.50 45.07
N THR A 146 15.56 10.16 43.80
CA THR A 146 16.58 9.20 43.38
C THR A 146 17.98 9.80 43.48
N ASN A 147 18.87 9.11 44.18
CA ASN A 147 20.30 9.44 44.21
C ASN A 147 21.12 8.62 43.20
N ASP A 148 20.61 7.44 42.80
CA ASP A 148 21.31 6.56 41.87
C ASP A 148 21.43 7.18 40.47
N PRO A 149 22.64 7.28 39.90
CA PRO A 149 22.86 7.97 38.64
C PRO A 149 22.21 7.25 37.45
N ASN A 150 22.26 5.92 37.41
CA ASN A 150 21.67 5.13 36.31
C ASN A 150 20.14 5.28 36.25
N VAL A 151 19.47 5.16 37.40
CA VAL A 151 18.01 5.33 37.50
C VAL A 151 17.62 6.77 37.16
N ALA A 152 18.39 7.76 37.65
CA ALA A 152 18.16 9.16 37.32
C ALA A 152 18.27 9.44 35.80
N GLU A 153 19.18 8.76 35.09
CA GLU A 153 19.26 8.85 33.64
C GLU A 153 18.06 8.26 32.93
N GLU A 154 17.55 7.11 33.37
CA GLU A 154 16.35 6.49 32.81
C GLU A 154 15.12 7.38 32.98
N LEU A 155 14.94 7.94 34.19
CA LEU A 155 13.86 8.89 34.47
C LEU A 155 13.97 10.15 33.59
N LYS A 156 15.19 10.68 33.38
CA LYS A 156 15.43 11.79 32.45
C LYS A 156 15.10 11.41 31.00
N LYS A 157 15.44 10.19 30.56
CA LYS A 157 15.12 9.68 29.21
C LYS A 157 13.60 9.63 29.02
N GLN A 158 12.86 9.06 29.98
CA GLN A 158 11.40 9.02 29.96
C GLN A 158 10.78 10.41 29.94
N LEU A 159 11.25 11.33 30.80
CA LEU A 159 10.79 12.72 30.80
C LEU A 159 11.02 13.40 29.43
N SER A 160 12.18 13.16 28.83
CA SER A 160 12.51 13.69 27.50
C SER A 160 11.59 13.14 26.41
N TRP A 161 11.17 11.87 26.53
CA TRP A 161 10.25 11.22 25.61
C TRP A 161 8.86 11.86 25.68
N ILE A 162 8.33 12.07 26.90
CA ILE A 162 7.06 12.77 27.11
C ILE A 162 7.14 14.20 26.54
N ASP A 163 8.23 14.93 26.79
CA ASP A 163 8.42 16.28 26.26
C ASP A 163 8.49 16.32 24.72
N LYS A 164 9.10 15.31 24.09
CA LYS A 164 9.12 15.18 22.61
C LYS A 164 7.70 14.95 22.08
N GLN A 165 6.91 14.12 22.76
CA GLN A 165 5.52 13.87 22.38
C GLN A 165 4.72 15.18 22.35
N PHE A 166 4.76 15.97 23.43
CA PHE A 166 4.08 17.27 23.51
C PHE A 166 4.57 18.28 22.47
N LYS A 167 5.89 18.35 22.20
CA LYS A 167 6.46 19.26 21.21
C LYS A 167 5.98 18.95 19.79
N SER A 168 5.97 17.66 19.43
CA SER A 168 5.52 17.22 18.10
C SER A 168 4.04 17.59 17.89
N ASP A 169 3.23 17.39 18.92
CA ASP A 169 1.81 17.67 18.91
C ASP A 169 1.47 19.16 18.88
N SER A 170 2.20 19.99 19.62
CA SER A 170 2.02 21.44 19.61
C SER A 170 2.13 22.00 18.19
N THR A 171 3.14 21.58 17.42
CA THR A 171 3.31 22.07 16.05
C THR A 171 2.16 21.66 15.12
N LYS A 172 1.71 20.39 15.21
CA LYS A 172 0.58 19.89 14.43
C LYS A 172 -0.72 20.62 14.78
N ARG A 173 -0.95 20.88 16.08
CA ARG A 173 -2.12 21.63 16.57
C ARG A 173 -2.15 23.06 16.04
N VAL A 174 -1.00 23.75 16.04
CA VAL A 174 -0.88 25.11 15.47
C VAL A 174 -1.20 25.10 13.98
N ASP A 175 -0.61 24.19 13.20
CA ASP A 175 -0.87 24.09 11.76
C ASP A 175 -2.34 23.76 11.47
N ALA A 176 -2.95 22.84 12.25
CA ALA A 176 -4.36 22.50 12.15
C ALA A 176 -5.28 23.69 12.50
N ALA A 177 -4.94 24.47 13.53
CA ALA A 177 -5.70 25.66 13.91
C ALA A 177 -5.63 26.74 12.83
N ILE A 178 -4.46 26.96 12.24
CA ILE A 178 -4.27 27.88 11.10
C ILE A 178 -5.15 27.45 9.92
N LEU A 179 -5.12 26.16 9.55
CA LEU A 179 -5.95 25.60 8.50
C LEU A 179 -7.44 25.72 8.80
N ALA A 180 -7.86 25.47 10.04
CA ALA A 180 -9.25 25.58 10.45
C ALA A 180 -9.75 27.04 10.36
N LYS A 181 -8.96 28.01 10.84
CA LYS A 181 -9.23 29.45 10.69
C LYS A 181 -9.38 29.84 9.22
N HIS A 182 -8.48 29.36 8.36
CA HIS A 182 -8.53 29.63 6.93
C HIS A 182 -9.77 29.03 6.28
N LYS A 183 -10.03 27.74 6.50
CA LYS A 183 -11.24 27.05 5.99
C LYS A 183 -12.52 27.76 6.41
N LYS A 184 -12.57 28.31 7.63
CA LYS A 184 -13.72 29.09 8.09
C LYS A 184 -13.91 30.37 7.25
N LYS A 185 -12.85 31.15 7.07
CA LYS A 185 -12.86 32.38 6.25
C LYS A 185 -13.26 32.10 4.79
N GLU A 186 -12.68 31.07 4.20
CA GLU A 186 -12.99 30.69 2.81
C GLU A 186 -14.42 30.18 2.66
N ARG A 187 -14.95 29.47 3.66
CA ARG A 187 -16.36 29.07 3.67
C ARG A 187 -17.28 30.29 3.69
N GLU A 188 -16.94 31.31 4.45
CA GLU A 188 -17.70 32.57 4.48
C GLU A 188 -17.60 33.30 3.13
N ALA A 189 -16.41 33.43 2.55
CA ALA A 189 -16.21 34.03 1.23
C ALA A 189 -16.93 33.27 0.11
N ALA A 190 -16.96 31.93 0.17
CA ALA A 190 -17.66 31.09 -0.78
C ALA A 190 -19.18 31.22 -0.67
N LYS A 191 -19.74 31.43 0.52
CA LYS A 191 -21.16 31.79 0.69
C LYS A 191 -21.52 33.09 -0.02
N HIS A 192 -20.57 34.03 -0.09
CA HIS A 192 -20.71 35.27 -0.86
C HIS A 192 -20.40 35.10 -2.37
N GLY A 193 -20.26 33.86 -2.87
CA GLY A 193 -20.04 33.57 -4.29
C GLY A 193 -18.58 33.70 -4.76
N LYS A 194 -17.61 33.96 -3.87
CA LYS A 194 -16.19 33.98 -4.24
C LYS A 194 -15.66 32.56 -4.40
N LYS A 195 -14.69 32.38 -5.30
CA LYS A 195 -14.03 31.07 -5.49
C LYS A 195 -13.20 30.72 -4.25
N PRO A 196 -13.36 29.52 -3.66
CA PRO A 196 -12.62 29.12 -2.47
C PRO A 196 -11.12 28.97 -2.79
N PHE A 197 -10.28 29.56 -1.94
CA PHE A 197 -8.83 29.44 -2.03
C PHE A 197 -8.31 28.42 -1.00
N TYR A 198 -7.19 27.75 -1.30
CA TYR A 198 -6.54 26.81 -0.38
C TYR A 198 -5.10 27.24 -0.16
N LEU A 199 -4.70 27.39 1.12
CA LEU A 199 -3.35 27.81 1.47
C LEU A 199 -2.31 26.82 0.96
N LYS A 200 -1.23 27.37 0.39
CA LYS A 200 -0.04 26.59 0.09
C LYS A 200 0.69 26.22 1.38
N LYS A 201 1.42 25.10 1.36
CA LYS A 201 2.25 24.66 2.51
C LYS A 201 3.26 25.73 2.95
N SER A 202 3.78 26.54 2.02
CA SER A 202 4.68 27.66 2.30
C SER A 202 4.00 28.78 3.09
N GLU A 203 2.74 29.07 2.81
CA GLU A 203 1.95 30.11 3.48
C GLU A 203 1.59 29.69 4.91
N ILE A 204 1.23 28.42 5.12
CA ILE A 204 1.03 27.85 6.45
C ILE A 204 2.30 28.04 7.30
N ARG A 205 3.48 27.74 6.74
CA ARG A 205 4.76 27.95 7.44
C ARG A 205 5.00 29.41 7.79
N LYS A 206 4.65 30.36 6.90
CA LYS A 206 4.74 31.81 7.18
C LYS A 206 3.82 32.21 8.32
N GLN A 207 2.56 31.80 8.28
CA GLN A 207 1.58 32.07 9.34
C GLN A 207 2.02 31.50 10.69
N ARG A 208 2.54 30.27 10.70
CA ARG A 208 3.15 29.66 11.91
C ARG A 208 4.33 30.48 12.45
N LEU A 209 5.18 31.02 11.57
CA LEU A 209 6.28 31.89 11.98
C LEU A 209 5.79 33.21 12.58
N VAL A 210 4.71 33.78 12.03
CA VAL A 210 4.07 34.98 12.58
C VAL A 210 3.50 34.70 13.97
N GLU A 211 2.71 33.64 14.15
CA GLU A 211 2.18 33.26 15.47
C GLU A 211 3.31 32.97 16.47
N LYS A 212 4.40 32.36 16.02
CA LYS A 212 5.58 32.16 16.87
C LYS A 212 6.25 33.48 17.26
N TYR A 213 6.35 34.43 16.33
CA TYR A 213 6.90 35.75 16.59
C TYR A 213 6.05 36.53 17.60
N THR A 214 4.72 36.52 17.44
CA THR A 214 3.82 37.19 18.39
C THR A 214 3.91 36.59 19.79
N ASN A 215 3.99 35.26 19.89
CA ASN A 215 4.19 34.57 21.17
C ASN A 215 5.55 34.87 21.82
N LEU A 216 6.61 35.03 21.02
CA LEU A 216 7.93 35.40 21.54
C LEU A 216 7.99 36.87 21.95
N LYS A 217 7.27 37.74 21.23
CA LYS A 217 7.14 39.17 21.56
C LYS A 217 6.38 39.35 22.87
N SER A 218 5.26 38.64 23.06
CA SER A 218 4.49 38.71 24.31
C SER A 218 5.24 38.14 25.51
N THR A 219 6.11 37.15 25.30
CA THR A 219 6.95 36.57 26.37
C THR A 219 8.26 37.32 26.62
N GLY A 220 8.57 38.37 25.85
CA GLY A 220 9.83 39.13 25.96
C GLY A 220 11.09 38.39 25.51
N LYS A 221 10.95 37.18 24.92
CA LYS A 221 12.09 36.32 24.51
C LYS A 221 12.48 36.49 23.05
N LEU A 222 11.96 37.53 22.39
CA LEU A 222 12.12 37.75 20.97
C LEU A 222 13.57 38.08 20.61
N ASP A 223 14.22 39.00 21.32
CA ASP A 223 15.56 39.47 20.99
C ASP A 223 16.58 38.34 21.12
N ALA A 224 16.53 37.57 22.21
CA ALA A 224 17.37 36.38 22.39
C ALA A 224 17.14 35.32 21.29
N TYR A 225 15.90 35.17 20.80
CA TYR A 225 15.59 34.27 19.68
C TYR A 225 16.20 34.78 18.37
N VAL A 226 16.08 36.07 18.09
CA VAL A 226 16.64 36.72 16.89
C VAL A 226 18.15 36.69 16.92
N GLU A 227 18.80 36.99 18.04
CA GLU A 227 20.25 36.91 18.22
C GLU A 227 20.76 35.48 17.97
N ARG A 228 20.10 34.48 18.56
CA ARG A 228 20.43 33.07 18.32
C ARG A 228 20.24 32.68 16.85
N LYS A 229 19.24 33.24 16.16
CA LYS A 229 19.03 33.04 14.72
C LYS A 229 20.12 33.72 13.89
N ARG A 230 20.52 34.95 14.22
CA ARG A 230 21.62 35.67 13.59
C ARG A 230 22.92 34.89 13.71
N ARG A 231 23.28 34.44 14.94
CA ARG A 231 24.48 33.62 15.18
C ARG A 231 24.48 32.32 14.36
N LYS A 232 23.33 31.63 14.27
CA LYS A 232 23.21 30.40 13.47
C LYS A 232 23.31 30.65 11.96
N ASN A 233 22.78 31.76 11.47
CA ASN A 233 22.89 32.11 10.05
C ASN A 233 24.33 32.51 9.72
N ALA A 234 24.95 33.39 10.52
CA ALA A 234 26.35 33.77 10.35
C ALA A 234 27.30 32.56 10.35
N ALA A 235 27.09 31.59 11.24
CA ALA A 235 27.87 30.36 11.27
C ALA A 235 27.69 29.49 10.00
N LYS A 236 26.50 29.49 9.39
CA LYS A 236 26.26 28.81 8.12
C LYS A 236 26.90 29.56 6.96
N ASP A 237 26.80 30.89 6.95
CA ASP A 237 27.39 31.73 5.92
C ASP A 237 28.92 31.60 5.95
N ARG A 238 29.51 31.51 7.14
CA ARG A 238 30.95 31.23 7.33
C ARG A 238 31.42 29.92 6.71
N ARG A 239 30.54 28.93 6.50
CA ARG A 239 30.89 27.68 5.79
C ARG A 239 31.25 27.94 4.32
N TYR A 240 30.67 28.97 3.72
CA TYR A 240 30.86 29.34 2.31
C TYR A 240 31.86 30.48 2.12
N ILE A 241 32.41 31.02 3.20
CA ILE A 241 33.46 32.04 3.17
C ILE A 241 34.81 31.31 3.20
N PRO A 242 35.73 31.59 2.25
CA PRO A 242 37.07 31.03 2.26
C PRO A 242 37.77 31.28 3.60
N TYR A 243 38.51 30.29 4.10
CA TYR A 243 39.32 30.46 5.30
C TYR A 243 40.39 31.53 5.04
N GLN A 244 40.34 32.63 5.78
CA GLN A 244 41.40 33.64 5.74
C GLN A 244 42.70 32.96 6.19
N ARG A 245 43.71 32.93 5.32
CA ARG A 245 45.05 32.44 5.65
C ARG A 245 45.57 33.33 6.79
N SER A 246 45.90 32.75 7.93
CA SER A 246 46.53 33.48 9.03
C SER A 246 47.93 33.92 8.58
N SER A 247 48.12 35.20 8.30
CA SER A 247 49.40 35.82 7.93
C SER A 247 50.35 35.97 9.14
N LYS A 248 50.42 34.96 10.01
CA LYS A 248 51.17 34.98 11.28
C LYS A 248 52.06 33.75 11.47
N LEU A 249 52.77 33.33 10.41
CA LEU A 249 53.76 32.24 10.49
C LEU A 249 55.08 32.53 9.76
N ASP A 250 55.26 33.71 9.16
CA ASP A 250 56.43 33.99 8.29
C ASP A 250 57.40 35.08 8.86
N GLU A 251 57.41 35.33 10.18
CA GLU A 251 58.28 36.36 10.80
C GLU A 251 59.34 35.81 11.77
N GLN A 252 59.68 34.53 11.72
CA GLN A 252 60.84 33.99 12.45
C GLN A 252 61.53 32.89 11.65
N ASP A 253 62.53 33.29 10.87
CA ASP A 253 63.77 32.54 10.57
C ASP A 253 64.88 33.55 10.28
#